data_AF-A0A2W6YXK3-F1
#
_entry.id   AF-A0A2W6YXK3-F1
#
_cell.length_a   1.000
_cell.length_b   1.000
_cell.length_c   1.000
_cell.angle_alpha   90.00
_cell.angle_beta   90.00
_cell.angle_gamma   90.00
#
_symmetry.space_group_name_H-M   'P 1'
#
loop_
_entity.id
_entity.type
_entity.pdbx_description
1 polymer ?
#
loop_
_entity_poly.entity_id
_entity_poly.type
_entity_poly.pdbx_seq_one_letter_code
_entity_poly.pdbx_strand_id
1 'polypeptide(L)'
;MADSSHSAERRRRIHDLVLGLLARQGELELLAGDGAGIGGGGGDPALWLERNRRVVQRYQALVRSAITLDALIDQEVGRHP
;
A
#
# COMPACT_ATOMS: atom_id res chain seq x y z
N MET A 1 -25.00 -1.64 14.78
CA MET A 1 -24.69 -2.52 13.62
C MET A 1 -24.48 -1.76 12.31
N ALA A 2 -24.99 -0.53 12.12
CA ALA A 2 -24.80 0.22 10.86
C ALA A 2 -23.39 0.84 10.68
N ASP A 3 -22.73 1.22 11.78
CA ASP A 3 -21.41 1.87 11.78
C ASP A 3 -20.27 0.94 11.30
N SER A 4 -20.33 -0.34 11.65
CA SER A 4 -19.38 -1.35 11.18
C SER A 4 -19.46 -1.62 9.67
N SER A 5 -20.63 -1.44 9.06
CA SER A 5 -20.82 -1.56 7.60
C SER A 5 -20.21 -0.37 6.86
N HIS A 6 -20.44 0.86 7.34
CA HIS A 6 -19.83 2.07 6.77
C HIS A 6 -18.30 2.01 6.86
N SER A 7 -17.78 1.53 7.99
CA SER A 7 -16.35 1.30 8.19
C SER A 7 -15.79 0.24 7.23
N ALA A 8 -16.54 -0.84 6.95
CA ALA A 8 -16.14 -1.88 6.00
C ALA A 8 -16.11 -1.39 4.55
N GLU A 9 -17.10 -0.60 4.15
CA GLU A 9 -17.19 -0.02 2.81
C GLU A 9 -16.07 0.99 2.56
N ARG A 10 -15.78 1.85 3.54
CA ARG A 10 -14.64 2.76 3.48
C ARG A 10 -13.32 2.01 3.34
N ARG A 11 -13.11 0.95 4.12
CA ARG A 11 -11.91 0.09 3.99
C ARG A 11 -11.80 -0.52 2.60
N ARG A 12 -12.91 -0.94 1.99
CA ARG A 12 -12.94 -1.51 0.64
C ARG A 12 -12.55 -0.48 -0.42
N ARG A 13 -13.12 0.73 -0.39
CA ARG A 13 -12.74 1.81 -1.31
C ARG A 13 -11.25 2.16 -1.22
N ILE A 14 -10.73 2.32 -0.01
CA ILE A 14 -9.30 2.58 0.20
C ILE A 14 -8.45 1.43 -0.36
N HIS A 15 -8.86 0.18 -0.15
CA HIS A 15 -8.16 -0.97 -0.69
C HIS A 15 -8.13 -0.95 -2.23
N ASP A 16 -9.25 -0.66 -2.88
CA ASP A 16 -9.34 -0.59 -4.34
C ASP A 16 -8.47 0.55 -4.90
N LEU A 17 -8.44 1.70 -4.21
CA LEU A 17 -7.53 2.80 -4.54
C LEU A 17 -6.06 2.40 -4.37
N VAL A 18 -5.71 1.67 -3.30
CA VAL A 18 -4.35 1.15 -3.12
C VAL A 18 -3.96 0.21 -4.25
N LEU A 19 -4.84 -0.72 -4.64
CA LEU A 19 -4.58 -1.64 -5.75
C LEU A 19 -4.37 -0.89 -7.07
N GLY A 20 -5.20 0.11 -7.35
CA GLY A 20 -5.05 0.96 -8.54
C GLY A 20 -3.73 1.75 -8.55
N LEU A 21 -3.36 2.33 -7.41
CA LEU A 21 -2.08 3.02 -7.26
C LEU A 21 -0.90 2.04 -7.40
N LEU A 22 -1.03 0.83 -6.87
CA LEU A 22 -0.03 -0.24 -6.97
C LEU A 22 0.22 -0.64 -8.41
N ALA A 23 -0.84 -0.87 -9.19
CA ALA A 23 -0.76 -1.25 -10.60
C ALA A 23 -0.11 -0.17 -11.48
N ARG A 24 -0.11 1.09 -11.03
CA ARG A 24 0.56 2.20 -11.71
C ARG A 24 2.03 2.35 -11.32
N GLN A 25 2.44 1.79 -10.19
CA GLN A 25 3.85 1.66 -9.86
C GLN A 25 4.44 0.51 -10.69
N GLY A 26 5.68 0.66 -11.16
CA GLY A 26 6.43 -0.50 -11.69
C GLY A 26 6.58 -1.58 -10.61
N GLU A 27 7.11 -2.75 -10.98
CA GLU A 27 7.35 -3.89 -10.07
C GLU A 27 7.85 -3.38 -8.71
N LEU A 28 6.97 -3.47 -7.70
CA LEU A 28 7.44 -3.38 -6.32
C LEU A 28 8.34 -4.59 -6.18
N GLU A 29 9.63 -4.33 -5.95
CA GLU A 29 10.58 -5.38 -5.63
C GLU A 29 9.99 -6.21 -4.49
N LEU A 30 9.38 -7.34 -4.84
CA LEU A 30 8.76 -8.23 -3.90
C LEU A 30 9.85 -8.62 -2.91
N LEU A 31 9.50 -8.59 -1.63
CA LEU A 31 10.36 -8.97 -0.52
C LEU A 31 10.81 -10.42 -0.75
N ALA A 32 11.91 -10.61 -1.49
CA ALA A 32 12.48 -11.90 -1.86
C ALA A 32 11.47 -12.93 -2.40
N GLY A 33 10.99 -12.74 -3.63
CA GLY A 33 10.29 -13.80 -4.38
C GLY A 33 11.19 -14.97 -4.79
N ASP A 34 12.51 -14.76 -4.86
CA ASP A 34 13.48 -15.82 -5.07
C ASP A 34 14.35 -15.98 -3.81
N GLY A 35 14.44 -17.21 -3.32
CA GLY A 35 15.01 -17.63 -2.02
C GLY A 35 16.49 -17.31 -1.75
N ALA A 36 17.08 -16.29 -2.36
CA ALA A 36 18.43 -15.81 -2.07
C ALA A 36 18.53 -15.03 -0.74
N GLY A 37 17.41 -14.67 -0.11
CA GLY A 37 17.39 -13.73 1.02
C GLY A 37 17.41 -14.33 2.44
N ILE A 38 17.25 -15.65 2.63
CA ILE A 38 17.14 -16.24 3.98
C ILE A 38 18.15 -17.37 4.25
N GLY A 39 18.98 -17.79 3.29
CA GLY A 39 19.99 -18.80 3.59
C GLY A 39 20.85 -19.34 2.44
N GLY A 40 20.90 -18.66 1.29
CA GLY A 40 21.61 -19.17 0.11
C GLY A 40 22.57 -18.15 -0.49
N GLY A 41 23.73 -17.95 0.15
CA GLY A 41 24.92 -17.36 -0.49
C GLY A 41 25.11 -15.85 -0.36
N GLY A 42 25.74 -15.40 0.74
CA GLY A 42 26.67 -14.26 0.72
C GLY A 42 26.13 -12.82 0.56
N GLY A 43 24.84 -12.56 0.77
CA GLY A 43 24.29 -11.19 0.77
C GLY A 43 24.44 -10.48 2.13
N ASP A 44 24.87 -9.21 2.12
CA ASP A 44 24.97 -8.36 3.32
C ASP A 44 23.58 -8.12 3.98
N PRO A 45 23.36 -8.57 5.23
CA PRO A 45 22.10 -8.36 5.96
C PRO A 45 21.69 -6.89 6.07
N ALA A 46 22.64 -5.96 6.12
CA ALA A 46 22.36 -4.53 6.18
C ALA A 46 21.72 -4.03 4.88
N LEU A 47 22.18 -4.52 3.73
CA LEU A 47 21.60 -4.18 2.42
C LEU A 47 20.18 -4.73 2.27
N TRP A 48 19.92 -5.94 2.78
CA TRP A 48 18.57 -6.53 2.80
C TRP A 48 17.62 -5.70 3.67
N LEU A 49 18.05 -5.32 4.88
CA LEU A 49 17.24 -4.51 5.79
C LEU A 49 16.90 -3.14 5.19
N GLU A 50 17.88 -2.47 4.59
CA GLU A 50 17.67 -1.17 3.96
C GLU A 50 16.77 -1.29 2.72
N ARG A 51 16.88 -2.37 1.94
CA ARG A 51 15.95 -2.67 0.83
C ARG A 51 14.51 -2.82 1.32
N ASN A 52 14.28 -3.62 2.36
CA ASN A 52 12.94 -3.81 2.92
C ASN A 52 12.38 -2.51 3.48
N ARG A 53 13.21 -1.71 4.15
CA ARG A 53 12.83 -0.39 4.67
C ARG A 53 12.32 0.50 3.53
N ARG A 54 13.01 0.55 2.39
CA ARG A 54 12.56 1.30 1.20
C ARG A 54 11.23 0.79 0.66
N VAL A 55 11.05 -0.53 0.54
CA VAL A 55 9.80 -1.14 0.05
C VAL A 55 8.62 -0.80 0.97
N VAL A 56 8.79 -0.96 2.28
CA VAL A 56 7.76 -0.64 3.27
C VAL A 56 7.41 0.85 3.23
N GLN A 57 8.41 1.74 3.15
CA GLN A 57 8.17 3.18 3.04
C GLN A 57 7.36 3.54 1.79
N ARG A 58 7.66 2.90 0.65
CA ARG A 58 6.93 3.12 -0.61
C ARG A 58 5.48 2.63 -0.48
N TYR A 59 5.27 1.43 0.06
CA TYR A 59 3.92 0.91 0.30
C TYR A 59 3.12 1.84 1.24
N GLN A 60 3.72 2.29 2.34
CA GLN A 60 3.09 3.23 3.26
C GLN A 60 2.73 4.57 2.59
N ALA A 61 3.57 5.06 1.66
CA ALA A 61 3.26 6.26 0.89
C ALA A 61 2.01 6.06 0.02
N LEU A 62 1.89 4.92 -0.67
CA LEU A 62 0.71 4.59 -1.49
C LEU A 62 -0.56 4.50 -0.64
N VAL A 63 -0.49 3.85 0.52
CA VAL A 63 -1.63 3.76 1.45
C VAL A 63 -2.06 5.15 1.92
N ARG A 64 -1.11 6.01 2.30
CA ARG A 64 -1.42 7.41 2.67
C ARG A 64 -2.09 8.15 1.52
N SER A 65 -1.59 8.02 0.30
CA SER A 65 -2.20 8.64 -0.89
C SER A 65 -3.62 8.14 -1.13
N ALA A 66 -3.88 6.84 -1.01
CA ALA A 66 -5.24 6.28 -1.14
C ALA A 66 -6.20 6.84 -0.09
N ILE A 67 -5.76 6.98 1.17
CA ILE A 67 -6.56 7.58 2.24
C ILE A 67 -6.88 9.05 1.93
N THR A 68 -5.89 9.82 1.46
CA THR A 68 -6.10 11.22 1.07
C THR A 68 -7.08 11.32 -0.10
N LEU A 69 -6.96 10.46 -1.12
CA LEU A 69 -7.88 10.45 -2.26
C LEU A 69 -9.31 10.09 -1.83
N ASP A 70 -9.51 9.06 -0.99
CA ASP A 70 -10.83 8.71 -0.44
C ASP A 70 -11.44 9.91 0.32
N ALA A 71 -10.65 10.59 1.15
CA ALA A 71 -11.12 11.78 1.88
C ALA A 71 -11.47 12.97 0.97
N LEU A 72 -10.77 13.15 -0.15
CA LEU A 72 -11.09 14.17 -1.15
C LEU A 72 -12.36 13.80 -1.94
N ILE A 73 -12.53 12.53 -2.31
CA ILE A 73 -13.73 12.04 -2.98
C ILE A 73 -14.95 12.21 -2.08
N ASP A 74 -14.86 11.85 -0.79
CA ASP A 74 -15.95 12.04 0.17
C ASP A 74 -16.35 13.53 0.28
N GLN A 75 -15.39 14.46 0.20
CA GLN A 75 -15.66 15.90 0.18
C GLN A 75 -16.37 16.35 -1.10
N GLU A 76 -15.93 15.87 -2.26
CA GLU A 76 -16.54 16.20 -3.56
C GLU A 76 -17.97 15.65 -3.68
N VAL A 77 -18.19 14.40 -3.29
CA VAL A 77 -19.52 13.76 -3.27
C VAL A 77 -20.46 14.48 -2.30
N GLY A 78 -19.96 14.90 -1.13
CA GLY A 78 -20.75 15.69 -0.18
C GLY A 78 -21.07 17.12 -0.65
N ARG A 79 -20.34 17.65 -1.63
CA ARG A 79 -20.52 19.00 -2.18
C ARG A 79 -21.49 19.06 -3.37
N HIS A 80 -21.72 17.94 -4.05
CA HIS A 80 -22.68 17.81 -5.15
C HIS A 80 -23.78 16.80 -4.78
N PRO A 81 -24.89 17.24 -4.15
CA PRO A 81 -26.05 16.38 -3.89
C PRO A 81 -26.82 16.02 -5.17
#